data_AF-A0A3D1P5V4-F1
#
_entry.id   AF-A0A3D1P5V4-F1
#
_cell.length_a   1.000
_cell.length_b   1.000
_cell.length_c   1.000
_cell.angle_alpha   90.00
_cell.angle_beta   90.00
_cell.angle_gamma   90.00
#
_symmetry.space_group_name_H-M   'P 1'
#
loop_
_entity.id
_entity.type
_entity.pdbx_description
1 polymer ?
#
loop_
_entity_poly.entity_id
_entity_poly.type
_entity_poly.pdbx_seq_one_letter_code
_entity_poly.pdbx_strand_id
1 'polypeptide(L)' 'MFLTQTTSRQREIIEVFLRNGWDYMRRLLTGGKTDEPQLPTPAVLRNILVDLGPVYVKLGQLMSTRPDL' A
#
# COMPACT_ATOMS: atom_id res chain seq x y z
N MET A 1 8.61 12.13 19.14
CA MET A 1 7.19 12.04 19.56
C MET A 1 6.39 11.51 18.37
N PHE A 2 6.16 10.20 18.26
CA PHE A 2 5.54 9.56 17.07
C PHE A 2 4.43 8.55 17.46
N LEU A 3 3.51 8.93 18.36
CA LEU A 3 2.55 7.95 18.91
C LEU A 3 1.07 8.35 18.90
N THR A 4 0.64 9.37 18.13
CA THR A 4 -0.76 9.84 18.21
C THR A 4 -1.47 10.17 16.88
N GLN A 5 -1.01 9.66 15.73
CA GLN A 5 -1.72 9.85 14.44
C GLN A 5 -2.23 8.56 13.78
N THR A 6 -2.40 7.48 14.53
CA THR A 6 -2.75 6.16 13.96
C THR A 6 -4.04 6.21 13.15
N THR A 7 -5.11 6.82 13.66
CA THR A 7 -6.42 6.79 12.97
C THR A 7 -6.46 7.59 11.67
N SER A 8 -5.82 8.77 11.62
CA SER A 8 -5.79 9.59 10.41
C SER A 8 -4.95 8.94 9.32
N ARG A 9 -3.75 8.47 9.70
CA ARG A 9 -2.83 7.81 8.76
C ARG A 9 -3.37 6.46 8.30
N GLN A 10 -4.01 5.69 9.18
CA GLN A 10 -4.67 4.43 8.80
C GLN A 10 -5.79 4.66 7.78
N ARG A 11 -6.60 5.71 7.95
CA ARG A 11 -7.64 6.06 6.97
C ARG A 11 -7.03 6.40 5.62
N GLU A 12 -5.98 7.22 5.58
CA GLU A 12 -5.26 7.55 4.35
C GLU A 12 -4.71 6.29 3.66
N ILE A 13 -4.08 5.38 4.42
CA ILE A 13 -3.56 4.11 3.92
C ILE A 13 -4.69 3.26 3.31
N ILE A 14 -5.82 3.13 4.00
CA ILE A 14 -6.99 2.40 3.50
C ILE A 14 -7.50 3.02 2.20
N GLU A 15 -7.61 4.34 2.15
CA GLU A 15 -8.06 5.06 0.96
C GLU A 15 -7.12 4.84 -0.23
N VAL A 16 -5.80 4.81 0.00
CA VAL A 16 -4.81 4.49 -1.04
C VAL A 16 -5.02 3.09 -1.62
N PHE A 17 -5.25 2.10 -0.77
CA PHE A 17 -5.50 0.73 -1.22
C PHE A 17 -6.80 0.62 -2.04
N LEU A 18 -7.86 1.29 -1.59
CA LEU A 18 -9.17 1.25 -2.25
C LEU A 18 -9.15 1.94 -3.63
N ARG A 19 -8.45 3.07 -3.78
CA ARG A 19 -8.40 3.81 -5.05
C ARG A 19 -7.53 3.14 -6.12
N ASN A 20 -6.52 2.38 -5.72
CA ASN A 20 -5.59 1.73 -6.65
C ASN A 20 -6.10 0.38 -7.21
N GLY A 21 -7.32 -0.03 -6.86
CA GLY A 21 -7.98 -1.18 -7.50
C GLY A 21 -7.46 -2.55 -7.06
N TRP A 22 -6.83 -2.66 -5.89
CA TRP A 22 -6.42 -3.96 -5.34
C TRP A 22 -7.64 -4.68 -4.74
N ASP A 23 -8.32 -5.49 -5.56
CA ASP A 23 -9.60 -6.14 -5.21
C ASP A 23 -9.51 -7.03 -3.96
N TYR A 24 -8.42 -7.78 -3.81
CA TYR A 24 -8.19 -8.59 -2.61
C TYR A 24 -8.14 -7.72 -1.34
N MET A 25 -7.38 -6.63 -1.36
CA MET A 25 -7.29 -5.72 -0.23
C MET A 25 -8.63 -5.05 0.06
N ARG A 26 -9.38 -4.68 -0.99
CA ARG A 26 -10.75 -4.16 -0.85
C ARG A 26 -11.66 -5.15 -0.13
N ARG A 27 -11.70 -6.42 -0.57
CA ARG A 27 -12.51 -7.46 0.07
C ARG A 27 -12.12 -7.67 1.53
N LEU A 28 -10.81 -7.77 1.80
CA LEU A 28 -10.25 -7.94 3.14
C LEU A 28 -10.68 -6.80 4.08
N LEU A 29 -10.52 -5.55 3.63
CA LEU A 29 -10.85 -4.35 4.42
C LEU A 29 -12.36 -4.17 4.63
N THR A 30 -13.20 -4.68 3.72
CA THR A 30 -14.67 -4.65 3.86
C THR A 30 -15.25 -5.85 4.62
N GLY A 31 -14.41 -6.74 5.17
CA GLY A 31 -14.86 -7.92 5.93
C GLY A 31 -15.39 -9.07 5.08
N GLY A 32 -15.06 -9.11 3.79
CA GLY A 32 -15.39 -10.22 2.90
C GLY A 32 -14.53 -11.46 3.18
N LYS A 33 -15.06 -12.65 2.86
CA LYS A 33 -14.26 -13.88 2.87
C LYS A 33 -13.16 -13.77 1.81
N THR A 34 -11.92 -13.94 2.24
CA THR A 34 -10.76 -14.00 1.36
C THR A 34 -10.16 -15.39 1.46
N ASP A 35 -10.24 -16.17 0.37
CA ASP A 35 -9.75 -17.55 0.37
C ASP A 35 -8.21 -17.58 0.29
N GLU A 36 -7.63 -16.98 -0.76
CA GLU A 36 -6.18 -16.93 -0.97
C GLU A 36 -5.65 -15.50 -1.13
N PRO A 37 -4.46 -15.18 -0.59
CA PRO A 37 -3.79 -13.92 -0.83
C PRO A 37 -3.55 -13.70 -2.32
N GLN A 38 -4.09 -12.61 -2.87
CA GLN A 38 -3.79 -12.21 -4.25
C GLN A 38 -2.90 -10.97 -4.24
N LEU A 39 -1.75 -11.10 -4.89
CA LEU A 39 -0.85 -9.98 -5.10
C LEU A 39 -1.43 -9.00 -6.12
N PRO A 40 -1.23 -7.68 -5.94
CA PRO A 40 -1.59 -6.70 -6.94
C PRO A 40 -0.68 -6.84 -8.16
N THR A 41 -1.11 -6.30 -9.31
CA THR A 41 -0.21 -6.19 -10.46
C THR A 41 0.95 -5.23 -10.12
N PRO A 42 2.12 -5.36 -10.79
CA PRO A 42 3.26 -4.47 -10.53
C PRO A 42 2.92 -2.97 -10.68
N ALA A 43 2.04 -2.62 -11.63
CA ALA A 43 1.57 -1.25 -11.82
C ALA A 43 0.74 -0.75 -10.64
N VAL A 44 -0.20 -1.57 -10.15
CA VAL A 44 -1.01 -1.24 -8.96
C VAL A 44 -0.13 -1.12 -7.72
N LEU A 45 0.82 -2.04 -7.52
CA LEU A 45 1.77 -1.97 -6.41
C LEU A 45 2.59 -0.68 -6.45
N ARG A 46 3.15 -0.33 -7.61
CA ARG A 46 3.90 0.91 -7.78
C ARG A 46 3.07 2.13 -7.40
N ASN A 47 1.83 2.21 -7.91
CA ASN A 47 0.98 3.37 -7.65
C ASN A 47 0.62 3.48 -6.16
N ILE A 48 0.34 2.35 -5.48
CA ILE A 48 0.14 2.31 -4.03
C ILE A 48 1.37 2.87 -3.29
N LEU A 49 2.58 2.41 -3.63
CA LEU A 49 3.81 2.84 -2.94
C LEU A 49 4.10 4.32 -3.16
N VAL A 50 3.84 4.84 -4.36
CA VAL A 50 3.98 6.27 -4.69
C VAL A 50 2.96 7.10 -3.87
N ASP A 51 1.72 6.67 -3.85
CA ASP A 51 0.61 7.34 -3.18
C ASP A 51 0.72 7.35 -1.65
N LEU A 52 1.30 6.30 -1.06
CA LEU A 52 1.59 6.23 0.38
C LEU A 52 2.75 7.16 0.78
N GLY A 53 3.48 7.69 -0.19
CA GLY A 53 4.48 8.72 -0.01
C GLY A 53 5.84 8.23 0.52
N PRO A 54 6.58 9.08 1.24
CA PRO A 54 8.04 8.98 1.34
C PRO A 54 8.57 7.74 2.06
N VAL A 55 7.79 7.09 2.93
CA VAL A 55 8.20 5.85 3.60
C VAL A 55 8.22 4.67 2.62
N TYR A 56 7.26 4.63 1.70
CA TYR A 56 7.11 3.53 0.75
C TYR A 56 7.94 3.74 -0.52
N VAL A 57 8.28 4.98 -0.83
CA VAL A 57 9.35 5.30 -1.79
C VAL A 57 10.69 4.71 -1.31
N LYS A 58 11.03 4.83 -0.03
CA LYS A 58 12.27 4.26 0.53
C LYS A 58 12.29 2.73 0.47
N LEU A 59 11.14 2.07 0.65
CA LEU A 59 11.05 0.61 0.44
C LEU A 59 11.25 0.26 -1.03
N GLY A 60 10.66 1.04 -1.95
CA GLY A 60 10.90 0.90 -3.38
C GLY A 60 12.36 1.08 -3.77
N GLN A 61 13.06 2.03 -3.14
CA GLN A 61 14.51 2.20 -3.29
C GLN A 61 15.29 1.01 -2.74
N LEU A 62 14.93 0.48 -1.55
CA LEU A 62 15.59 -0.71 -0.99
C LEU A 62 15.43 -1.95 -1.90
N MET A 63 14.27 -2.09 -2.54
CA MET A 63 14.01 -3.18 -3.50
C MET A 63 14.61 -2.92 -4.89
N SER A 64 15.15 -1.74 -5.14
CA SER A 64 15.75 -1.40 -6.42
C SER A 64 17.06 -2.16 -6.60
N THR A 65 17.19 -2.84 -7.73
CA THR A 65 18.47 -3.41 -8.18
C THR A 65 19.36 -2.39 -8.88
N ARG A 66 18.86 -1.15 -9.07
CA ARG A 66 19.63 -0.06 -9.63
C ARG A 66 20.63 0.46 -8.60
N PRO A 67 21.94 0.44 -8.91
CA PRO A 67 22.98 0.88 -7.98
C PRO A 67 23.07 2.41 -7.83
N ASP A 68 22.34 3.18 -8.66
CA ASP A 68 22.37 4.64 -8.70
C ASP A 68 21.21 5.33 -7.95
N LEU A 69 20.38 4.54 -7.25
CA LEU A 69 19.26 4.99 -6.40
C LEU A 69 19.58 4.79 -4.92
#